data_AF-A0A7V2W4W6-F1
#
_entry.id   AF-A0A7V2W4W6-F1
#
_cell.length_a   1.000
_cell.length_b   1.000
_cell.length_c   1.000
_cell.angle_alpha   90.00
_cell.angle_beta   90.00
_cell.angle_gamma   90.00
#
_symmetry.space_group_name_H-M   'P 1'
#
loop_
_entity.id
_entity.type
_entity.pdbx_description
1 polymer ?
#
loop_
_entity_poly.entity_id
_entity_poly.type
_entity_poly.pdbx_seq_one_letter_code
_entity_poly.pdbx_strand_id
1 'polypeptide(L)'
;MESRKYSRTYHFPFSLGTTSDDRIAKGWKAILQHELVMTEKLDGENTCLKTSGVYARSHAAPTISPWSVKIRELWEYHKKSLGDLEIFGENLYAIHSIEYERLDSYFYIFAIRLYERWLSWEEVEFYAGVLELPTVPVIRQAIFSEKEILENIEMEMQNGSRFGGECEGFVFRNSGTFHVDDFSKNVLKYVRKNHVKTNEHWTRNWKRAKLWFEKSDWEHESIRNN
;
A
#
# COMPACT_ATOMS: atom_id res chain seq x y z
N MET A 1 20.29 -10.42 12.33
CA MET A 1 20.16 -9.92 10.94
C MET A 1 19.63 -8.49 11.00
N GLU A 2 20.26 -7.56 10.29
CA GLU A 2 19.72 -6.20 10.17
C GLU A 2 18.35 -6.24 9.48
N SER A 3 17.43 -5.39 9.94
CA SER A 3 16.12 -5.27 9.32
C SER A 3 16.24 -4.68 7.92
N ARG A 4 15.93 -5.45 6.88
CA ARG A 4 15.90 -4.92 5.51
C ARG A 4 14.66 -4.04 5.35
N LYS A 5 14.81 -2.85 4.77
CA LYS A 5 13.65 -1.96 4.48
C LYS A 5 12.74 -2.58 3.42
N TYR A 6 11.52 -2.07 3.30
CA TYR A 6 10.73 -2.29 2.08
C TYR A 6 11.48 -1.71 0.88
N SER A 7 11.57 -2.49 -0.19
CA SER A 7 12.29 -2.08 -1.39
C SER A 7 11.57 -0.90 -2.08
N ARG A 8 12.34 -0.01 -2.71
CA ARG A 8 11.75 1.10 -3.46
C ARG A 8 11.01 0.54 -4.68
N THR A 9 9.69 0.72 -4.74
CA THR A 9 8.88 0.38 -5.91
C THR A 9 9.15 1.33 -7.06
N TYR A 10 9.44 0.79 -8.25
CA TYR A 10 9.72 1.59 -9.44
C TYR A 10 8.42 1.97 -10.14
N HIS A 11 8.41 3.13 -10.78
CA HIS A 11 7.29 3.57 -11.60
C HIS A 11 7.32 2.88 -12.97
N PHE A 12 6.14 2.62 -13.52
CA PHE A 12 5.99 2.44 -14.96
C PHE A 12 6.47 3.69 -15.71
N PRO A 13 7.04 3.56 -16.93
CA PRO A 13 7.48 4.71 -17.72
C PRO A 13 6.39 5.71 -18.07
N PHE A 14 5.12 5.28 -18.05
CA PHE A 14 3.95 6.11 -18.33
C PHE A 14 3.23 6.57 -17.04
N SER A 15 3.83 6.37 -15.85
CA SER A 15 3.30 6.91 -14.61
C SER A 15 3.35 8.45 -14.63
N LEU A 16 2.25 9.12 -14.27
CA LEU A 16 2.13 10.57 -14.42
C LEU A 16 2.60 11.37 -13.18
N GLY A 17 2.64 10.73 -12.01
CA GLY A 17 3.01 11.33 -10.73
C GLY A 17 4.48 11.18 -10.32
N THR A 18 5.41 11.08 -11.27
CA THR A 18 6.85 10.91 -10.97
C THR A 18 7.54 12.23 -10.61
N THR A 19 8.50 12.18 -9.71
CA THR A 19 9.41 13.27 -9.33
C THR A 19 10.87 12.95 -9.72
N SER A 20 11.80 13.90 -9.54
CA SER A 20 13.23 13.68 -9.84
C SER A 20 13.88 12.59 -9.00
N ASP A 21 13.32 12.27 -7.82
CA ASP A 21 13.84 11.25 -6.91
C ASP A 21 13.32 9.84 -7.20
N ASP A 22 12.34 9.72 -8.11
CA ASP A 22 11.71 8.46 -8.46
C ASP A 22 12.56 7.62 -9.42
N ARG A 23 12.39 6.30 -9.32
CA ARG A 23 13.04 5.34 -10.22
C ARG A 23 12.01 4.82 -11.22
N ILE A 24 12.38 4.85 -12.49
CA ILE A 24 11.55 4.37 -13.60
C ILE A 24 12.04 3.00 -14.06
N ALA A 25 11.13 2.04 -14.21
CA ALA A 25 11.44 0.72 -14.73
C ALA A 25 11.56 0.75 -16.27
N LYS A 26 12.77 0.96 -16.79
CA LYS A 26 13.02 0.99 -18.24
C LYS A 26 12.64 -0.35 -18.93
N GLY A 27 12.92 -1.47 -18.28
CA GLY A 27 12.59 -2.82 -18.76
C GLY A 27 11.29 -3.38 -18.19
N TRP A 28 10.28 -2.53 -17.94
CA TRP A 28 9.06 -2.92 -17.21
C TRP A 28 8.32 -4.12 -17.83
N LYS A 29 8.40 -4.31 -19.15
CA LYS A 29 7.69 -5.40 -19.86
C LYS A 29 8.08 -6.80 -19.37
N ALA A 30 9.20 -6.95 -18.67
CA ALA A 30 9.58 -8.21 -18.02
C ALA A 30 8.51 -8.71 -17.04
N ILE A 31 7.78 -7.79 -16.38
CA ILE A 31 6.73 -8.16 -15.42
C ILE A 31 5.56 -8.90 -16.10
N LEU A 32 5.33 -8.68 -17.40
CA LEU A 32 4.23 -9.28 -18.17
C LEU A 32 4.37 -10.80 -18.36
N GLN A 33 5.52 -11.38 -18.01
CA GLN A 33 5.74 -12.83 -18.05
C GLN A 33 5.05 -13.57 -16.88
N HIS A 34 4.50 -12.81 -15.93
CA HIS A 34 3.87 -13.35 -14.74
C HIS A 34 2.37 -13.05 -14.74
N GLU A 35 1.61 -13.86 -14.02
CA GLU A 35 0.31 -13.42 -13.54
C GLU A 35 0.53 -12.30 -12.52
N LEU A 36 -0.26 -11.23 -12.62
CA LEU A 36 -0.12 -10.05 -11.80
C LEU A 36 -1.36 -9.84 -10.94
N VAL A 37 -1.13 -9.32 -9.75
CA VAL A 37 -2.14 -8.73 -8.90
C VAL A 37 -2.04 -7.22 -9.04
N MET A 38 -3.10 -6.62 -9.55
CA MET A 38 -3.31 -5.17 -9.56
C MET A 38 -4.06 -4.80 -8.28
N THR A 39 -3.42 -4.01 -7.42
CA THR A 39 -4.04 -3.46 -6.19
C THR A 39 -4.16 -1.95 -6.27
N GLU A 40 -5.14 -1.38 -5.56
CA GLU A 40 -5.13 0.05 -5.29
C GLU A 40 -3.87 0.41 -4.52
N LYS A 41 -3.23 1.52 -4.91
CA LYS A 41 -2.18 2.14 -4.12
C LYS A 41 -2.83 3.13 -3.15
N LEU A 42 -2.73 2.86 -1.86
CA LEU A 42 -3.22 3.75 -0.82
C LEU A 42 -2.17 4.81 -0.45
N ASP A 43 -2.63 6.00 -0.09
CA ASP A 43 -1.81 7.17 0.27
C ASP A 43 -1.71 7.31 1.80
N GLY A 44 -0.71 6.66 2.38
CA GLY A 44 -0.45 6.70 3.82
C GLY A 44 1.03 6.55 4.18
N GLU A 45 1.28 6.04 5.38
CA GLU A 45 2.63 5.76 5.87
C GLU A 45 2.95 4.28 5.69
N ASN A 46 3.88 3.98 4.77
CA ASN A 46 4.50 2.66 4.67
C ASN A 46 5.02 2.20 6.03
N THR A 47 4.47 1.08 6.50
CA THR A 47 4.75 0.53 7.84
C THR A 47 5.04 -0.96 7.77
N CYS A 48 6.03 -1.40 8.55
CA CYS A 48 6.41 -2.80 8.73
C CYS A 48 6.14 -3.25 10.17
N LEU A 49 5.35 -4.32 10.33
CA LEU A 49 5.21 -5.07 11.57
C LEU A 49 6.13 -6.27 11.54
N LYS A 50 6.88 -6.47 12.61
CA LYS A 50 7.64 -7.69 12.85
C LYS A 50 7.84 -7.89 14.36
N THR A 51 8.33 -9.05 14.77
CA THR A 51 8.46 -9.42 16.19
C THR A 51 9.20 -8.38 17.04
N SER A 52 10.16 -7.65 16.47
CA SER A 52 10.94 -6.63 17.18
C SER A 52 10.29 -5.24 17.29
N GLY A 53 9.17 -4.98 16.60
CA GLY A 53 8.50 -3.69 16.66
C GLY A 53 7.74 -3.30 15.39
N VAL A 54 7.22 -2.07 15.43
CA VAL A 54 6.62 -1.37 14.29
C VAL A 54 7.62 -0.39 13.71
N TYR A 55 7.84 -0.42 12.40
CA TYR A 55 8.82 0.43 11.72
C TYR A 55 8.13 1.20 10.61
N ALA A 56 8.33 2.52 10.58
CA ALA A 56 8.01 3.31 9.40
C ALA A 56 9.02 3.00 8.27
N ARG A 57 8.93 3.73 7.16
CA ARG A 57 9.86 3.62 6.02
C ARG A 57 11.35 3.59 6.43
N SER A 58 11.74 4.35 7.46
CA SER A 58 13.05 4.24 8.09
C SER A 58 13.06 3.08 9.10
N HIS A 59 13.71 1.97 8.76
CA HIS A 59 13.89 0.84 9.69
C HIS A 59 15.05 1.05 10.69
N ALA A 60 15.37 2.30 11.05
CA ALA A 60 16.47 2.61 11.97
C ALA A 60 16.11 2.32 13.43
N ALA A 61 14.88 2.64 13.82
CA ALA A 61 14.32 2.36 15.14
C ALA A 61 12.80 2.15 15.01
N PRO A 62 12.16 1.45 15.96
CA PRO A 62 10.72 1.38 16.01
C PRO A 62 10.09 2.78 16.04
N THR A 63 9.00 2.97 15.30
CA THR A 63 8.29 4.24 15.31
C THR A 63 7.62 4.48 16.65
N ILE A 64 7.66 5.73 17.12
CA ILE A 64 6.96 6.20 18.31
C ILE A 64 6.07 7.41 17.99
N SER A 65 5.93 7.73 16.71
CA SER A 65 5.21 8.92 16.25
C SER A 65 3.74 8.88 16.69
N PRO A 66 3.10 10.03 16.96
CA PRO A 66 1.70 10.09 17.37
C PRO A 66 0.74 9.35 16.43
N TRP A 67 0.99 9.42 15.12
CA TRP A 67 0.18 8.77 14.09
C TRP A 67 0.42 7.25 13.93
N SER A 68 1.36 6.68 14.70
CA SER A 68 1.62 5.23 14.71
C SER A 68 0.90 4.50 15.85
N VAL A 69 0.12 5.21 16.68
CA VAL A 69 -0.47 4.64 17.90
C VAL A 69 -1.34 3.41 17.62
N LYS A 70 -2.22 3.46 16.63
CA LYS A 70 -3.12 2.35 16.30
C LYS A 70 -2.40 1.12 15.76
N ILE A 71 -1.39 1.32 14.93
CA ILE A 71 -0.59 0.20 14.41
C ILE A 71 0.30 -0.42 15.49
N ARG A 72 0.74 0.35 16.50
CA ARG A 72 1.42 -0.19 17.68
C ARG A 72 0.50 -1.00 18.60
N GLU A 73 -0.76 -0.57 18.77
CA GLU A 73 -1.78 -1.37 19.49
C GLU A 73 -2.03 -2.71 18.78
N LEU A 74 -2.20 -2.70 17.45
CA LEU A 74 -2.32 -3.92 16.65
C LEU A 74 -1.08 -4.81 16.78
N TRP A 75 0.11 -4.22 16.71
CA TRP A 75 1.36 -4.96 16.90
C TRP A 75 1.44 -5.64 18.27
N GLU A 76 1.09 -4.94 19.35
CA GLU A 76 1.10 -5.51 20.70
C GLU A 76 0.23 -6.78 20.81
N TYR A 77 -0.91 -6.80 20.11
CA TYR A 77 -1.80 -7.95 20.04
C TYR A 77 -1.20 -9.12 19.25
N HIS A 78 -0.56 -8.86 18.10
CA HIS A 78 -0.08 -9.93 17.20
C HIS A 78 1.40 -10.33 17.38
N LYS A 79 2.22 -9.54 18.09
CA LYS A 79 3.70 -9.66 18.06
C LYS A 79 4.25 -11.05 18.38
N LYS A 80 3.56 -11.83 19.22
CA LYS A 80 3.97 -13.19 19.60
C LYS A 80 3.77 -14.21 18.47
N SER A 81 2.84 -13.94 17.57
CA SER A 81 2.45 -14.83 16.46
C SER A 81 3.20 -14.52 15.16
N LEU A 82 3.94 -13.40 15.09
CA LEU A 82 4.62 -12.98 13.87
C LEU A 82 5.81 -13.86 13.49
N GLY A 83 6.49 -14.48 14.48
CA GLY A 83 7.67 -15.31 14.22
C GLY A 83 8.75 -14.54 13.44
N ASP A 84 9.11 -15.04 12.26
CA ASP A 84 10.08 -14.41 11.35
C ASP A 84 9.43 -13.59 10.23
N LEU A 85 8.10 -13.41 10.26
CA LEU A 85 7.38 -12.63 9.27
C LEU A 85 7.64 -11.13 9.44
N GLU A 86 7.84 -10.47 8.30
CA GLU A 86 7.80 -9.01 8.17
C GLU A 86 6.57 -8.64 7.34
N ILE A 87 5.55 -8.09 8.01
CA ILE A 87 4.28 -7.69 7.41
C ILE A 87 4.39 -6.23 7.00
N PHE A 88 4.22 -5.95 5.72
CA PHE A 88 4.23 -4.59 5.18
C PHE A 88 2.81 -4.18 4.79
N GLY A 89 2.43 -2.99 5.22
CA GLY A 89 1.13 -2.41 4.92
C GLY A 89 1.16 -0.89 4.96
N GLU A 90 0.06 -0.30 4.52
CA GLU A 90 -0.14 1.14 4.51
C GLU A 90 -0.90 1.55 5.77
N ASN A 91 -0.28 2.38 6.61
CA ASN A 91 -0.92 2.98 7.78
C ASN A 91 -1.65 4.27 7.35
N LEU A 92 -2.97 4.25 7.45
CA LEU A 92 -3.88 5.33 7.06
C LEU A 92 -4.45 6.10 8.26
N TYR A 93 -3.86 5.93 9.45
CA TYR A 93 -4.33 6.64 10.63
C TYR A 93 -4.20 8.17 10.51
N ALA A 94 -3.14 8.66 9.87
CA ALA A 94 -2.99 10.06 9.52
C ALA A 94 -3.37 10.29 8.05
N ILE A 95 -4.16 11.32 7.80
CA ILE A 95 -4.49 11.79 6.45
C ILE A 95 -3.22 12.39 5.83
N HIS A 96 -2.88 11.90 4.63
CA HIS A 96 -1.78 12.43 3.82
C HIS A 96 -2.33 13.44 2.81
N SER A 97 -2.27 13.13 1.51
CA SER A 97 -2.80 13.97 0.43
C SER A 97 -4.24 13.60 0.09
N ILE A 98 -4.66 12.36 0.38
CA ILE A 98 -6.01 11.85 0.15
C ILE A 98 -6.69 11.55 1.49
N GLU A 99 -7.89 12.06 1.66
CA GLU A 99 -8.82 11.64 2.72
C GLU A 99 -9.81 10.64 2.12
N TYR A 100 -9.76 9.41 2.61
CA TYR A 100 -10.65 8.34 2.17
C TYR A 100 -11.98 8.38 2.91
N GLU A 101 -13.07 8.11 2.19
CA GLU A 101 -14.41 8.32 2.72
C GLU A 101 -14.93 7.14 3.56
N ARG A 102 -14.52 5.91 3.21
CA ARG A 102 -15.11 4.65 3.68
C ARG A 102 -14.08 3.68 4.25
N LEU A 103 -13.04 4.16 4.92
CA LEU A 103 -12.06 3.29 5.59
C LEU A 103 -12.72 2.48 6.70
N ASP A 104 -12.48 1.18 6.74
CA ASP A 104 -12.94 0.28 7.80
C ASP A 104 -11.80 -0.17 8.75
N SER A 105 -10.56 -0.08 8.28
CA SER A 105 -9.33 -0.26 9.05
C SER A 105 -8.37 0.93 8.88
N TYR A 106 -7.38 1.01 9.77
CA TYR A 106 -6.24 1.93 9.64
C TYR A 106 -5.00 1.30 9.03
N PHE A 107 -4.97 -0.01 8.83
CA PHE A 107 -3.81 -0.71 8.30
C PHE A 107 -4.24 -1.76 7.29
N TYR A 108 -3.67 -1.66 6.08
CA TYR A 108 -3.97 -2.55 4.96
C TYR A 108 -2.68 -3.19 4.46
N ILE A 109 -2.62 -4.51 4.50
CA ILE A 109 -1.44 -5.28 4.11
C ILE A 109 -1.29 -5.26 2.59
N PHE A 110 -0.08 -4.98 2.08
CA PHE A 110 0.23 -5.09 0.65
C PHE A 110 1.39 -6.05 0.35
N ALA A 111 2.18 -6.44 1.35
CA ALA A 111 3.25 -7.41 1.17
C ALA A 111 3.65 -8.09 2.47
N ILE A 112 4.15 -9.32 2.35
CA ILE A 112 4.75 -10.06 3.46
C ILE A 112 6.07 -10.63 2.97
N ARG A 113 7.08 -10.57 3.84
CA ARG A 113 8.39 -11.18 3.60
C ARG A 113 8.69 -12.18 4.70
N LEU A 114 9.25 -13.31 4.29
CA LEU A 114 9.85 -14.30 5.17
C LEU A 114 11.30 -14.49 4.73
N TYR A 115 12.24 -14.08 5.58
CA TYR A 115 13.67 -14.01 5.26
C TYR A 115 13.94 -13.23 3.95
N GLU A 116 14.50 -13.89 2.94
CA GLU A 116 14.86 -13.29 1.64
C GLU A 116 13.80 -13.51 0.56
N ARG A 117 12.58 -13.89 0.96
CA ARG A 117 11.50 -14.25 0.06
C ARG A 117 10.27 -13.37 0.29
N TRP A 118 9.86 -12.65 -0.75
CA TRP A 118 8.52 -12.07 -0.82
C TRP A 118 7.53 -13.20 -1.07
N LEU A 119 6.51 -13.30 -0.23
CA LEU A 119 5.51 -14.36 -0.31
C LEU A 119 4.64 -14.24 -1.59
N SER A 120 3.94 -15.28 -2.00
CA SER A 120 2.91 -15.15 -3.03
C SER A 120 1.74 -14.30 -2.53
N TRP A 121 0.89 -13.82 -3.43
CA TRP A 121 -0.32 -13.09 -3.05
C TRP A 121 -1.29 -13.95 -2.24
N GLU A 122 -1.45 -15.22 -2.61
CA GLU A 122 -2.23 -16.20 -1.84
C GLU A 122 -1.70 -16.36 -0.41
N GLU A 123 -0.37 -16.47 -0.24
CA GLU A 123 0.24 -16.48 1.09
C GLU A 123 -0.02 -15.15 1.84
N VAL A 124 0.01 -14.00 1.14
CA VAL A 124 -0.33 -12.70 1.74
C VAL A 124 -1.77 -12.69 2.26
N GLU A 125 -2.73 -13.11 1.46
CA GLU A 125 -4.15 -13.19 1.83
C GLU A 125 -4.36 -14.17 2.99
N PHE A 126 -3.69 -15.31 2.97
CA PHE A 126 -3.72 -16.30 4.06
C PHE A 126 -3.28 -15.69 5.39
N TYR A 127 -2.10 -15.06 5.43
CA TYR A 127 -1.60 -14.45 6.67
C TYR A 127 -2.40 -13.21 7.08
N ALA A 128 -2.91 -12.43 6.12
CA ALA A 128 -3.83 -11.32 6.40
C ALA A 128 -5.09 -11.83 7.11
N GLY A 129 -5.68 -12.94 6.64
CA GLY A 129 -6.81 -13.61 7.29
C GLY A 129 -6.49 -14.13 8.69
N VAL A 130 -5.32 -14.75 8.89
CA VAL A 130 -4.86 -15.21 10.22
C VAL A 130 -4.68 -14.05 11.20
N LEU A 131 -4.26 -12.89 10.71
CA LEU A 131 -4.08 -11.68 11.51
C LEU A 131 -5.37 -10.87 11.65
N GLU A 132 -6.48 -11.26 11.00
CA GLU A 132 -7.72 -10.47 10.95
C GLU A 132 -7.49 -9.03 10.46
N LEU A 133 -6.55 -8.85 9.53
CA LEU A 133 -6.20 -7.57 8.93
C LEU A 133 -6.56 -7.58 7.44
N PRO A 134 -7.13 -6.49 6.91
CA PRO A 134 -7.43 -6.43 5.48
C PRO A 134 -6.15 -6.28 4.66
N THR A 135 -6.18 -6.75 3.42
CA THR A 135 -5.21 -6.34 2.41
C THR A 135 -5.62 -5.02 1.78
N VAL A 136 -4.69 -4.36 1.09
CA VAL A 136 -5.08 -3.31 0.14
C VAL A 136 -6.09 -3.86 -0.88
N PRO A 137 -7.02 -3.04 -1.42
CA PRO A 137 -8.02 -3.53 -2.36
C PRO A 137 -7.40 -4.19 -3.58
N VAL A 138 -7.74 -5.45 -3.82
CA VAL A 138 -7.42 -6.15 -5.07
C VAL A 138 -8.41 -5.71 -6.12
N ILE A 139 -7.90 -5.15 -7.21
CA ILE A 139 -8.69 -4.70 -8.35
C ILE A 139 -8.89 -5.86 -9.32
N ARG A 140 -7.79 -6.55 -9.64
CA ARG A 140 -7.78 -7.66 -10.59
C ARG A 140 -6.55 -8.52 -10.41
N GLN A 141 -6.70 -9.83 -10.58
CA GLN A 141 -5.60 -10.78 -10.72
C GLN A 141 -5.72 -11.49 -12.06
N ALA A 142 -4.71 -11.37 -12.92
CA ALA A 142 -4.71 -11.94 -14.27
C ALA A 142 -3.31 -11.92 -14.91
N ILE A 143 -3.15 -12.64 -16.02
CA ILE A 143 -2.08 -12.35 -16.98
C ILE A 143 -2.51 -11.13 -17.79
N PHE A 144 -1.64 -10.11 -17.86
CA PHE A 144 -1.95 -8.87 -18.58
C PHE A 144 -1.10 -8.75 -19.85
N SER A 145 -1.71 -8.22 -20.91
CA SER A 145 -0.99 -7.53 -21.98
C SER A 145 -0.63 -6.10 -21.59
N GLU A 146 0.30 -5.47 -22.33
CA GLU A 146 0.63 -4.05 -22.18
C GLU A 146 -0.60 -3.15 -22.36
N LYS A 147 -1.45 -3.49 -23.32
CA LYS A 147 -2.70 -2.77 -23.59
C LYS A 147 -3.65 -2.86 -22.39
N GLU A 148 -3.84 -4.06 -21.83
CA GLU A 148 -4.72 -4.25 -20.67
C GLU A 148 -4.22 -3.50 -19.44
N ILE A 149 -2.91 -3.41 -19.19
CA ILE A 149 -2.41 -2.58 -18.08
C ILE A 149 -2.88 -1.13 -18.22
N LEU A 150 -2.72 -0.54 -19.41
CA LEU A 150 -3.11 0.86 -19.65
C LEU A 150 -4.62 1.05 -19.53
N GLU A 151 -5.41 0.15 -20.14
CA GLU A 151 -6.88 0.23 -20.10
C GLU A 151 -7.44 0.04 -18.68
N ASN A 152 -6.90 -0.90 -17.89
CA ASN A 152 -7.34 -1.10 -16.51
C ASN A 152 -6.95 0.10 -15.63
N ILE A 153 -5.75 0.68 -15.82
CA ILE A 153 -5.35 1.91 -15.10
C ILE A 153 -6.31 3.05 -15.44
N GLU A 154 -6.59 3.29 -16.72
CA GLU A 154 -7.47 4.39 -17.16
C GLU A 154 -8.88 4.23 -16.59
N MET A 155 -9.46 3.05 -16.72
CA MET A 155 -10.80 2.74 -16.22
C MET A 155 -10.89 2.90 -14.70
N GLU A 156 -9.91 2.36 -13.96
CA GLU A 156 -9.97 2.38 -12.49
C GLU A 156 -9.60 3.75 -11.92
N MET A 157 -8.79 4.54 -12.62
CA MET A 157 -8.61 5.96 -12.27
C MET A 157 -9.93 6.75 -12.40
N GLN A 158 -10.79 6.42 -13.37
CA GLN A 158 -12.12 7.05 -13.52
C GLN A 158 -13.09 6.63 -12.41
N ASN A 159 -13.00 5.38 -11.95
CA ASN A 159 -13.83 4.88 -10.85
C ASN A 159 -13.51 5.49 -9.48
N GLY A 160 -12.30 6.04 -9.30
CA GLY A 160 -11.84 6.57 -8.02
C GLY A 160 -11.42 5.47 -7.02
N SER A 161 -11.17 5.86 -5.77
CA SER A 161 -10.74 4.92 -4.74
C SER A 161 -11.87 3.95 -4.37
N ARG A 162 -11.53 2.69 -4.06
CA ARG A 162 -12.48 1.74 -3.47
C ARG A 162 -13.02 2.22 -2.13
N PHE A 163 -12.32 3.10 -1.45
CA PHE A 163 -12.77 3.75 -0.22
C PHE A 163 -13.52 5.08 -0.46
N GLY A 164 -13.81 5.45 -1.70
CA GLY A 164 -14.42 6.74 -2.05
C GLY A 164 -13.40 7.89 -2.08
N GLY A 165 -13.69 8.89 -2.90
CA GLY A 165 -12.78 10.00 -3.18
C GLY A 165 -11.68 9.66 -4.20
N GLU A 166 -10.58 10.40 -4.13
CA GLU A 166 -9.50 10.33 -5.10
C GLU A 166 -8.69 9.02 -5.01
N CYS A 167 -8.30 8.45 -6.16
CA CYS A 167 -7.37 7.32 -6.22
C CYS A 167 -5.94 7.83 -6.42
N GLU A 168 -4.96 7.41 -5.62
CA GLU A 168 -3.55 7.76 -5.88
C GLU A 168 -3.02 7.06 -7.14
N GLY A 169 -3.39 5.80 -7.33
CA GLY A 169 -2.95 4.97 -8.43
C GLY A 169 -2.95 3.49 -8.06
N PHE A 170 -2.06 2.71 -8.68
CA PHE A 170 -2.10 1.25 -8.61
C PHE A 170 -0.71 0.65 -8.46
N VAL A 171 -0.65 -0.50 -7.81
CA VAL A 171 0.54 -1.36 -7.77
C VAL A 171 0.24 -2.63 -8.55
N PHE A 172 1.18 -3.01 -9.41
CA PHE A 172 1.19 -4.27 -10.13
C PHE A 172 2.31 -5.13 -9.56
N ARG A 173 1.95 -6.29 -9.03
CA ARG A 173 2.86 -7.22 -8.40
C ARG A 173 2.73 -8.60 -9.02
N ASN A 174 3.85 -9.29 -9.26
CA ASN A 174 3.86 -10.73 -9.56
C ASN A 174 3.08 -11.49 -8.46
N SER A 175 2.04 -12.24 -8.84
CA SER A 175 1.21 -13.00 -7.90
C SER A 175 2.00 -14.10 -7.18
N GLY A 176 3.08 -14.59 -7.80
CA GLY A 176 3.96 -15.59 -7.22
C GLY A 176 4.93 -15.04 -6.18
N THR A 177 5.72 -15.96 -5.62
CA THR A 177 6.84 -15.63 -4.73
C THR A 177 8.07 -15.19 -5.53
N PHE A 178 8.90 -14.32 -4.95
CA PHE A 178 10.17 -13.91 -5.58
C PHE A 178 11.22 -13.49 -4.54
N HIS A 179 12.49 -13.57 -4.95
CA HIS A 179 13.62 -13.19 -4.10
C HIS A 179 13.64 -11.67 -3.87
N VAL A 180 14.15 -11.25 -2.71
CA VAL A 180 14.25 -9.82 -2.33
C VAL A 180 15.00 -8.96 -3.33
N ASP A 181 15.98 -9.52 -4.04
CA ASP A 181 16.80 -8.80 -5.01
C ASP A 181 16.12 -8.60 -6.37
N ASP A 182 15.05 -9.34 -6.65
CA ASP A 182 14.27 -9.21 -7.89
C ASP A 182 13.06 -8.26 -7.75
N PHE A 183 12.94 -7.57 -6.62
CA PHE A 183 11.77 -6.73 -6.32
C PHE A 183 11.42 -5.73 -7.43
N SER A 184 12.41 -5.05 -8.01
CA SER A 184 12.17 -4.03 -9.05
C SER A 184 11.67 -4.58 -10.39
N LYS A 185 11.78 -5.90 -10.61
CA LYS A 185 11.22 -6.61 -11.77
C LYS A 185 9.82 -7.17 -11.49
N ASN A 186 9.48 -7.36 -10.22
CA ASN A 186 8.27 -8.03 -9.78
C ASN A 186 7.20 -7.08 -9.23
N VAL A 187 7.56 -5.85 -8.87
CA VAL A 187 6.61 -4.87 -8.30
C VAL A 187 6.83 -3.50 -8.94
N LEU A 188 5.80 -3.02 -9.63
CA LEU A 188 5.78 -1.72 -10.29
C LEU A 188 4.55 -0.93 -9.85
N LYS A 189 4.62 0.40 -9.97
CA LYS A 189 3.50 1.28 -9.62
C LYS A 189 3.19 2.30 -10.70
N TYR A 190 1.92 2.67 -10.76
CA TYR A 190 1.42 3.86 -11.44
C TYR A 190 0.89 4.82 -10.37
N VAL A 191 1.21 6.11 -10.52
CA VAL A 191 0.69 7.18 -9.67
C VAL A 191 0.14 8.28 -10.57
N ARG A 192 -1.02 8.82 -10.20
CA ARG A 192 -1.70 9.89 -10.94
C ARG A 192 -0.88 11.18 -10.99
N LYS A 193 -1.19 12.03 -11.96
CA LYS A 193 -0.60 13.37 -12.06
C LYS A 193 -0.98 14.21 -10.82
N ASN A 194 -0.04 15.03 -10.35
CA ASN A 194 -0.27 15.99 -9.25
C ASN A 194 -0.78 15.34 -7.94
N HIS A 195 -0.34 14.12 -7.61
CA HIS A 195 -0.71 13.48 -6.33
C HIS A 195 -0.23 14.31 -5.13
N VAL A 196 1.06 14.65 -5.09
CA VAL A 196 1.61 15.55 -4.07
C VAL A 196 1.50 16.99 -4.59
N LYS A 197 0.55 17.76 -4.05
CA LYS A 197 0.28 19.15 -4.48
C LYS A 197 1.02 20.19 -3.63
N THR A 198 1.47 19.86 -2.42
CA THR A 198 2.11 20.80 -1.50
C THR A 198 3.46 20.28 -1.00
N ASN A 199 4.43 21.19 -0.86
CA ASN A 199 5.75 20.89 -0.29
C ASN A 199 5.73 20.75 1.24
N GLU A 200 4.58 20.96 1.90
CA GLU A 200 4.45 20.74 3.33
C GLU A 200 4.27 19.26 3.63
N HIS A 201 5.21 18.69 4.37
CA HIS A 201 5.07 17.33 4.89
C HIS A 201 3.84 17.24 5.80
N TRP A 202 2.95 16.28 5.49
CA TRP A 202 1.72 15.97 6.24
C TRP A 202 1.94 15.86 7.75
N THR A 203 3.14 15.47 8.20
CA THR A 203 3.50 15.30 9.61
C THR A 203 3.42 16.56 10.47
N ARG A 204 3.49 17.77 9.87
CA ARG A 204 3.44 19.04 10.63
C ARG A 204 2.05 19.38 11.16
N ASN A 205 1.01 19.10 10.39
CA ASN A 205 -0.38 19.43 10.69
C ASN A 205 -1.29 18.22 10.43
N TRP A 206 -0.81 17.04 10.81
CA TRP A 206 -1.52 15.80 10.51
C TRP A 206 -2.88 15.76 11.19
N LYS A 207 -3.86 15.18 10.50
CA LYS A 207 -5.20 14.92 11.01
C LYS A 207 -5.44 13.43 11.02
N ARG A 208 -6.15 12.95 12.05
CA ARG A 208 -6.61 11.56 12.10
C ARG A 208 -7.67 11.32 11.02
N ALA A 209 -7.54 10.25 10.25
CA ALA A 209 -8.62 9.79 9.37
C ALA A 209 -9.77 9.19 10.19
N LYS A 210 -11.02 9.50 9.86
CA LYS A 210 -12.19 8.84 10.49
C LYS A 210 -12.47 7.51 9.80
N LEU A 211 -12.73 6.46 10.58
CA LEU A 211 -13.31 5.24 10.02
C LEU A 211 -14.77 5.51 9.65
N TRP A 212 -15.29 4.75 8.69
CA TRP A 212 -16.61 4.98 8.12
C TRP A 212 -17.70 4.94 9.21
N PHE A 213 -17.61 4.01 10.14
CA PHE A 213 -18.56 3.85 11.25
C PHE A 213 -18.42 4.92 12.36
N GLU A 214 -17.41 5.79 12.28
CA GLU A 214 -17.25 6.94 13.18
C GLU A 214 -17.85 8.22 12.60
N LYS A 215 -18.30 8.19 11.34
CA LYS A 215 -18.90 9.34 10.67
C LYS A 215 -20.35 9.51 11.12
N SER A 216 -20.80 10.75 11.17
CA SER A 216 -22.19 11.10 11.48
C SER A 216 -23.12 10.77 10.31
N ASP A 217 -24.43 10.65 10.59
CA ASP A 217 -25.46 10.44 9.55
C ASP A 217 -25.40 11.50 8.43
N TRP A 218 -25.14 12.76 8.79
CA TRP A 218 -24.98 13.85 7.83
C TRP A 218 -23.75 13.68 6.92
N GLU A 219 -22.62 13.21 7.47
CA GLU A 219 -21.44 12.88 6.67
C GLU A 219 -21.71 11.71 5.73
N HIS A 220 -22.50 10.71 6.16
CA HIS A 220 -22.92 9.61 5.31
C HIS A 220 -23.85 10.02 4.16
N GLU A 221 -24.83 10.90 4.42
CA GLU A 221 -25.71 11.44 3.37
C GLU A 221 -24.94 12.26 2.34
N SER A 222 -23.95 13.03 2.78
CA SER A 222 -23.10 13.83 1.89
C SER A 222 -22.26 12.96 0.96
N ILE A 223 -21.74 11.82 1.45
CA ILE A 223 -20.98 10.85 0.63
C ILE A 223 -21.88 10.15 -0.39
N ARG A 224 -23.15 9.85 -0.07
CA ARG A 224 -24.07 9.16 -1.01
C ARG A 224 -24.55 10.03 -2.17
N ASN A 225 -24.51 11.35 -2.00
CA ASN A 225 -25.04 12.31 -2.97
C ASN A 225 -23.98 12.85 -3.95
N ASN A 226 -22.72 12.43 -3.79
CA ASN A 226 -21.59 12.73 -4.69
C ASN A 226 -21.21 11.48 -5.50
#